data_AF-A0A838RGS1-F1
#
_entry.id   AF-A0A838RGS1-F1
#
_cell.length_a   1.000
_cell.length_b   1.000
_cell.length_c   1.000
_cell.angle_alpha   90.00
_cell.angle_beta   90.00
_cell.angle_gamma   90.00
#
_symmetry.space_group_name_H-M   'P 1'
#
loop_
_entity.id
_entity.type
_entity.pdbx_description
1 polymer ?
#
loop_
_entity_poly.entity_id
_entity_poly.type
_entity_poly.pdbx_seq_one_letter_code
_entity_poly.pdbx_strand_id
1 'polypeptide(L)'
;MSRLNEHLEHIRNTVVPTRGAAQVGLDAAYIAEIEARAQPPLLARGLEQWNAGYLYEQHETLEWLWRATDEPVRDLFKGIIQSGVGGYHVLNRNRKGALGKWTGALGYLAPFDSLHPYAIDVGHLRAQLAEAREALLAEEEPDWEVQEVRVKQMSVRWVVRQAAPRVSSLLRRLDRAWEESPLSVLGNLRGVTEEEATRLPETRMRSIAYLIAHLGVGKAIVAARCAGDEALSFQDVAPPEPWRDLPHWASEIQERLRRVVGFLTEEALDEMRPLFGTTLSLERILEATIEHDIYHAGEINLLRELYRTDKT
;
A
#
# COMPACT_ATOMS: atom_id res chain seq x y z
N MET A 1 -28.81 22.64 -16.05
CA MET A 1 -27.97 22.14 -14.93
C MET A 1 -26.64 21.70 -15.54
N SER A 2 -25.50 21.99 -14.92
CA SER A 2 -24.18 21.68 -15.52
C SER A 2 -24.00 20.17 -15.74
N ARG A 3 -23.33 19.75 -16.83
CA ARG A 3 -22.95 18.34 -17.09
C ARG A 3 -22.23 17.68 -15.91
N LEU A 4 -21.55 18.48 -15.08
CA LEU A 4 -20.93 18.01 -13.84
C LEU A 4 -21.98 17.61 -12.80
N ASN A 5 -23.02 18.40 -12.58
CA ASN A 5 -24.06 18.11 -11.60
C ASN A 5 -24.82 16.83 -11.97
N GLU A 6 -25.16 16.66 -13.25
CA GLU A 6 -25.78 15.42 -13.77
C GLU A 6 -24.89 14.20 -13.50
N HIS A 7 -23.56 14.35 -13.68
CA HIS A 7 -22.62 13.28 -13.38
C HIS A 7 -22.57 12.94 -11.88
N LEU A 8 -22.56 13.94 -10.99
CA LEU A 8 -22.55 13.73 -9.54
C LEU A 8 -23.86 13.10 -9.05
N GLU A 9 -25.00 13.52 -9.61
CA GLU A 9 -26.31 12.92 -9.34
C GLU A 9 -26.36 11.46 -9.81
N HIS A 10 -25.82 11.15 -10.98
CA HIS A 10 -25.70 9.77 -11.46
C HIS A 10 -24.86 8.90 -10.52
N ILE A 11 -23.74 9.42 -10.00
CA ILE A 11 -22.93 8.70 -9.00
C ILE A 11 -23.78 8.39 -7.76
N ARG A 12 -24.48 9.41 -7.24
CA ARG A 12 -25.27 9.31 -6.00
C ARG A 12 -26.47 8.37 -6.13
N ASN A 13 -27.19 8.47 -7.24
CA ASN A 13 -28.50 7.83 -7.40
C ASN A 13 -28.43 6.51 -8.16
N THR A 14 -27.34 6.25 -8.89
CA THR A 14 -27.20 5.03 -9.70
C THR A 14 -25.97 4.23 -9.34
N VAL A 15 -24.79 4.85 -9.27
CA VAL A 15 -23.53 4.11 -9.09
C VAL A 15 -23.39 3.54 -7.68
N VAL A 16 -23.57 4.37 -6.65
CA VAL A 16 -23.43 3.92 -5.25
C VAL A 16 -24.51 2.88 -4.90
N PRO A 17 -25.81 3.10 -5.16
CA PRO A 17 -26.84 2.13 -4.82
C PRO A 17 -26.66 0.79 -5.53
N THR A 18 -26.25 0.79 -6.80
CA THR A 18 -26.08 -0.44 -7.60
C THR A 18 -24.79 -1.20 -7.23
N ARG A 19 -23.77 -0.52 -6.70
CA ARG A 19 -22.45 -1.12 -6.42
C ARG A 19 -22.12 -1.20 -4.93
N GLY A 20 -23.05 -0.82 -4.05
CA GLY A 20 -22.91 -0.88 -2.61
C GLY A 20 -23.41 -2.22 -2.09
N ALA A 21 -22.56 -2.95 -1.39
CA ALA A 21 -22.93 -4.21 -0.74
C ALA A 21 -23.70 -3.98 0.58
N ALA A 22 -23.59 -2.80 1.20
CA ALA A 22 -23.94 -2.57 2.61
C ALA A 22 -25.38 -2.11 2.89
N GLN A 23 -26.22 -1.86 1.88
CA GLN A 23 -27.61 -1.45 2.17
C GLN A 23 -28.45 -2.60 2.78
N VAL A 24 -27.96 -3.84 2.69
CA VAL A 24 -28.55 -5.04 3.30
C VAL A 24 -27.47 -5.67 4.18
N GLY A 25 -27.70 -5.81 5.49
CA GLY A 25 -26.83 -6.61 6.37
C GLY A 25 -26.16 -5.91 7.56
N LEU A 26 -26.43 -4.62 7.81
CA LEU A 26 -25.98 -3.94 9.04
C LEU A 26 -27.02 -4.10 10.17
N ASP A 27 -27.27 -5.34 10.61
CA ASP A 27 -28.07 -5.57 11.81
C ASP A 27 -27.28 -5.28 13.10
N ALA A 28 -27.98 -5.24 14.24
CA ALA A 28 -27.36 -4.88 15.52
C ALA A 28 -26.26 -5.85 15.96
N ALA A 29 -26.37 -7.14 15.60
CA ALA A 29 -25.36 -8.14 15.96
C ALA A 29 -24.10 -7.95 15.12
N TYR A 30 -24.26 -7.72 13.82
CA TYR A 30 -23.15 -7.42 12.91
C TYR A 30 -22.44 -6.11 13.31
N ILE A 31 -23.19 -5.06 13.62
CA ILE A 31 -22.62 -3.78 14.06
C ILE A 31 -21.75 -3.97 15.31
N ALA A 32 -22.26 -4.67 16.33
CA ALA A 32 -21.50 -4.93 17.56
C ALA A 32 -20.21 -5.71 17.28
N GLU A 33 -20.26 -6.66 16.35
CA GLU A 33 -19.10 -7.47 15.95
C GLU A 33 -18.05 -6.62 15.20
N ILE A 34 -18.43 -5.86 14.17
CA ILE A 34 -17.46 -5.05 13.39
C ILE A 34 -16.86 -3.90 14.22
N GLU A 35 -17.59 -3.36 15.20
CA GLU A 35 -17.05 -2.37 16.14
C GLU A 35 -16.06 -2.98 17.13
N ALA A 36 -16.20 -4.26 17.46
CA ALA A 36 -15.24 -4.99 18.30
C ALA A 36 -14.03 -5.51 17.51
N ARG A 37 -14.17 -5.72 16.20
CA ARG A 37 -13.18 -6.36 15.31
C ARG A 37 -11.86 -5.59 15.28
N ALA A 38 -10.76 -6.35 15.34
CA ALA A 38 -9.40 -5.83 15.17
C ALA A 38 -9.08 -5.59 13.68
N GLN A 39 -8.19 -4.64 13.39
CA GLN A 39 -7.81 -4.28 12.03
C GLN A 39 -6.92 -5.37 11.40
N PRO A 40 -7.30 -5.86 10.20
CA PRO A 40 -6.39 -6.62 9.36
C PRO A 40 -5.13 -5.78 9.05
N PRO A 41 -3.95 -6.42 8.87
CA PRO A 41 -2.72 -5.69 8.58
C PRO A 41 -2.81 -4.72 7.39
N LEU A 42 -3.48 -5.13 6.31
CA LEU A 42 -3.70 -4.27 5.14
C LEU A 42 -4.57 -3.05 5.44
N LEU A 43 -5.58 -3.17 6.32
CA LEU A 43 -6.40 -2.04 6.73
C LEU A 43 -5.58 -1.03 7.51
N ALA A 44 -4.84 -1.49 8.53
CA ALA A 44 -3.98 -0.62 9.33
C ALA A 44 -2.99 0.15 8.45
N ARG A 45 -2.32 -0.55 7.52
CA ARG A 45 -1.38 0.08 6.58
C ARG A 45 -2.05 1.10 5.66
N GLY A 46 -3.22 0.78 5.09
CA GLY A 46 -3.94 1.72 4.23
C GLY A 46 -4.35 3.00 4.97
N LEU A 47 -4.71 2.90 6.25
CA LEU A 47 -5.01 4.06 7.10
C LEU A 47 -3.76 4.89 7.43
N GLU A 48 -2.61 4.24 7.65
CA GLU A 48 -1.32 4.91 7.83
C GLU A 48 -0.89 5.65 6.56
N GLN A 49 -0.98 5.00 5.39
CA GLN A 49 -0.68 5.59 4.09
C GLN A 49 -1.59 6.78 3.79
N TRP A 50 -2.88 6.66 4.14
CA TRP A 50 -3.80 7.78 4.07
C TRP A 50 -3.28 9.00 4.85
N ASN A 51 -3.02 8.81 6.15
CA ASN A 51 -2.61 9.89 7.05
C ASN A 51 -1.24 10.48 6.67
N ALA A 52 -0.39 9.70 6.01
CA ALA A 52 0.90 10.16 5.50
C ALA A 52 0.82 10.84 4.12
N GLY A 53 -0.34 10.85 3.47
CA GLY A 53 -0.53 11.43 2.14
C GLY A 53 -0.11 10.54 0.97
N TYR A 54 0.21 9.27 1.23
CA TYR A 54 0.51 8.24 0.22
C TYR A 54 -0.78 7.67 -0.38
N LEU A 55 -1.55 8.54 -1.04
CA LEU A 55 -2.93 8.26 -1.44
C LEU A 55 -3.05 7.23 -2.58
N TYR A 56 -2.02 7.11 -3.42
CA TYR A 56 -1.97 6.10 -4.46
C TYR A 56 -1.67 4.71 -3.86
N GLU A 57 -0.68 4.64 -2.99
CA GLU A 57 -0.28 3.41 -2.28
C GLU A 57 -1.38 2.92 -1.35
N GLN A 58 -2.11 3.85 -0.72
CA GLN A 58 -3.33 3.57 0.05
C GLN A 58 -4.37 2.84 -0.81
N HIS A 59 -4.64 3.34 -2.03
CA HIS A 59 -5.58 2.70 -2.95
C HIS A 59 -5.14 1.27 -3.25
N GLU A 60 -3.89 1.08 -3.69
CA GLU A 60 -3.38 -0.23 -4.04
C GLU A 60 -3.46 -1.20 -2.86
N THR A 61 -3.09 -0.77 -1.66
CA THR A 61 -3.12 -1.61 -0.46
C THR A 61 -4.54 -2.04 -0.10
N LEU A 62 -5.49 -1.09 -0.05
CA LEU A 62 -6.86 -1.40 0.36
C LEU A 62 -7.69 -2.06 -0.74
N GLU A 63 -7.34 -1.91 -2.02
CA GLU A 63 -8.03 -2.57 -3.14
C GLU A 63 -8.01 -4.10 -3.00
N TRP A 64 -6.90 -4.67 -2.51
CA TRP A 64 -6.80 -6.11 -2.25
C TRP A 64 -7.75 -6.56 -1.13
N LEU A 65 -7.75 -5.83 -0.01
CA LEU A 65 -8.63 -6.11 1.12
C LEU A 65 -10.10 -5.97 0.70
N TRP A 66 -10.42 -4.90 -0.03
CA TRP A 66 -11.75 -4.67 -0.58
C TRP A 66 -12.19 -5.82 -1.47
N ARG A 67 -11.33 -6.28 -2.39
CA ARG A 67 -11.63 -7.40 -3.29
C ARG A 67 -11.90 -8.69 -2.56
N ALA A 68 -11.12 -8.98 -1.51
CA ALA A 68 -11.23 -10.18 -0.70
C ALA A 68 -12.41 -10.18 0.29
N THR A 69 -13.04 -9.02 0.55
CA THR A 69 -14.14 -8.91 1.51
C THR A 69 -15.48 -9.07 0.80
N ASP A 70 -16.32 -10.03 1.18
CA ASP A 70 -17.68 -10.23 0.66
C ASP A 70 -18.78 -9.73 1.61
N GLU A 71 -18.41 -9.37 2.83
CA GLU A 71 -19.29 -8.84 3.88
C GLU A 71 -19.76 -7.38 3.64
N PRO A 72 -20.83 -6.91 4.33
CA PRO A 72 -21.30 -5.52 4.24
C PRO A 72 -20.21 -4.46 4.51
N VAL A 73 -19.24 -4.73 5.39
CA VAL A 73 -18.12 -3.82 5.67
C VAL A 73 -17.23 -3.55 4.44
N ARG A 74 -17.38 -4.31 3.35
CA ARG A 74 -16.72 -4.03 2.06
C ARG A 74 -16.95 -2.58 1.58
N ASP A 75 -18.13 -2.00 1.82
CA ASP A 75 -18.41 -0.62 1.40
C ASP A 75 -17.63 0.42 2.22
N LEU A 76 -17.33 0.14 3.50
CA LEU A 76 -16.44 0.98 4.31
C LEU A 76 -15.07 1.09 3.63
N PHE A 77 -14.48 -0.03 3.23
CA PHE A 77 -13.18 -0.06 2.55
C PHE A 77 -13.22 0.71 1.23
N LYS A 78 -14.28 0.51 0.45
CA LYS A 78 -14.49 1.24 -0.81
C LYS A 78 -14.63 2.74 -0.59
N GLY A 79 -15.31 3.14 0.48
CA GLY A 79 -15.45 4.53 0.90
C GLY A 79 -14.11 5.18 1.25
N ILE A 80 -13.30 4.49 2.06
CA ILE A 80 -11.94 4.92 2.43
C ILE A 80 -11.06 5.01 1.17
N ILE A 81 -11.07 4.00 0.31
CA ILE A 81 -10.34 4.02 -0.98
C ILE A 81 -10.74 5.24 -1.80
N GLN A 82 -12.04 5.46 -2.02
CA GLN A 82 -12.48 6.58 -2.85
C GLN A 82 -12.21 7.94 -2.23
N SER A 83 -12.18 8.03 -0.90
CA SER A 83 -11.77 9.26 -0.26
C SER A 83 -10.37 9.68 -0.73
N GLY A 84 -9.48 8.72 -0.98
CA GLY A 84 -8.03 8.94 -1.15
C GLY A 84 -7.70 9.17 -2.58
N VAL A 85 -8.36 8.41 -3.46
CA VAL A 85 -8.40 8.73 -4.88
C VAL A 85 -8.95 10.14 -5.11
N GLY A 86 -9.91 10.59 -4.29
CA GLY A 86 -10.39 11.98 -4.35
C GLY A 86 -9.32 13.01 -3.99
N GLY A 87 -8.58 12.79 -2.88
CA GLY A 87 -7.44 13.64 -2.52
C GLY A 87 -6.31 13.59 -3.55
N TYR A 88 -6.00 12.42 -4.11
CA TYR A 88 -5.03 12.24 -5.18
C TYR A 88 -5.41 13.05 -6.42
N HIS A 89 -6.70 13.09 -6.78
CA HIS A 89 -7.16 13.93 -7.87
C HIS A 89 -7.00 15.42 -7.57
N VAL A 90 -7.17 15.87 -6.32
CA VAL A 90 -6.87 17.26 -5.94
C VAL A 90 -5.39 17.58 -6.13
N LEU A 91 -4.49 16.71 -5.68
CA LEU A 91 -3.03 16.90 -5.86
C LEU A 91 -2.63 16.94 -7.35
N ASN A 92 -3.43 16.33 -8.22
CA ASN A 92 -3.26 16.34 -9.67
C ASN A 92 -4.15 17.38 -10.39
N ARG A 93 -4.76 18.32 -9.64
CA ARG A 93 -5.61 19.40 -10.16
C ARG A 93 -6.77 18.92 -11.05
N ASN A 94 -7.28 17.72 -10.77
CA ASN A 94 -8.38 17.09 -11.48
C ASN A 94 -9.70 17.24 -10.71
N ARG A 95 -10.35 18.39 -10.91
CA ARG A 95 -11.60 18.77 -10.21
C ARG A 95 -12.72 17.74 -10.38
N LYS A 96 -12.98 17.30 -11.62
CA LYS A 96 -14.04 16.34 -11.93
C LYS A 96 -13.78 14.99 -11.25
N GLY A 97 -12.53 14.52 -11.28
CA GLY A 97 -12.12 13.29 -10.62
C GLY A 97 -12.31 13.36 -9.10
N ALA A 98 -11.85 14.44 -8.47
CA ALA A 98 -11.98 14.66 -7.03
C ALA A 98 -13.45 14.66 -6.59
N LEU A 99 -14.29 15.50 -7.21
CA LEU A 99 -15.71 15.61 -6.89
C LEU A 99 -16.46 14.28 -7.10
N GLY A 100 -16.16 13.55 -8.17
CA GLY A 100 -16.77 12.25 -8.44
C GLY A 100 -16.42 11.21 -7.38
N LYS A 101 -15.14 11.11 -7.00
CA LYS A 101 -14.67 10.14 -6.00
C LYS A 101 -15.15 10.48 -4.59
N TRP A 102 -15.11 11.74 -4.18
CA TRP A 102 -15.66 12.14 -2.88
C TRP A 102 -17.19 12.01 -2.81
N THR A 103 -17.91 12.21 -3.91
CA THR A 103 -19.35 11.92 -3.96
C THR A 103 -19.64 10.44 -3.74
N GLY A 104 -18.89 9.56 -4.39
CA GLY A 104 -19.01 8.12 -4.16
C GLY A 104 -18.61 7.72 -2.73
N ALA A 105 -17.47 8.21 -2.24
CA ALA A 105 -16.99 7.95 -0.87
C ALA A 105 -18.04 8.30 0.19
N LEU A 106 -18.63 9.49 0.12
CA LEU A 106 -19.67 9.93 1.06
C LEU A 106 -20.92 9.05 1.04
N GLY A 107 -21.24 8.47 -0.12
CA GLY A 107 -22.32 7.50 -0.27
C GLY A 107 -22.01 6.14 0.35
N TYR A 108 -20.84 5.57 0.06
CA TYR A 108 -20.42 4.28 0.64
C TYR A 108 -20.20 4.33 2.15
N LEU A 109 -19.74 5.48 2.67
CA LEU A 109 -19.53 5.68 4.11
C LEU A 109 -20.82 6.02 4.87
N ALA A 110 -21.91 6.39 4.18
CA ALA A 110 -23.15 6.85 4.82
C ALA A 110 -23.76 5.86 5.83
N PRO A 111 -23.79 4.54 5.57
CA PRO A 111 -24.33 3.57 6.53
C PRO A 111 -23.53 3.47 7.85
N PHE A 112 -22.29 3.98 7.87
CA PHE A 112 -21.37 3.86 9.00
C PHE A 112 -21.18 5.18 9.76
N ASP A 113 -21.97 6.22 9.48
CA ASP A 113 -21.74 7.59 9.98
C ASP A 113 -21.65 7.71 11.51
N SER A 114 -22.46 6.93 12.22
CA SER A 114 -22.50 6.90 13.69
C SER A 114 -21.83 5.67 14.28
N LEU A 115 -21.12 4.89 13.44
CA LEU A 115 -20.48 3.64 13.81
C LEU A 115 -18.95 3.80 13.82
N HIS A 116 -18.29 2.90 14.55
CA HIS A 116 -16.83 2.82 14.64
C HIS A 116 -16.31 1.45 14.20
N PRO A 117 -16.64 0.97 12.99
CA PRO A 117 -16.14 -0.31 12.49
C PRO A 117 -14.62 -0.28 12.52
N TYR A 118 -14.00 -1.33 13.05
CA TYR A 118 -12.55 -1.37 13.23
C TYR A 118 -11.99 -0.17 14.01
N ALA A 119 -12.78 0.45 14.90
CA ALA A 119 -12.41 1.66 15.68
C ALA A 119 -12.01 2.85 14.80
N ILE A 120 -12.57 2.95 13.60
CA ILE A 120 -12.40 4.08 12.70
C ILE A 120 -13.51 5.09 12.95
N ASP A 121 -13.16 6.36 13.16
CA ASP A 121 -14.12 7.46 13.25
C ASP A 121 -14.58 7.86 11.84
N VAL A 122 -15.61 7.17 11.35
CA VAL A 122 -16.14 7.38 9.99
C VAL A 122 -16.82 8.74 9.88
N GLY A 123 -17.53 9.18 10.92
CA GLY A 123 -18.17 10.49 10.95
C GLY A 123 -17.17 11.62 10.73
N HIS A 124 -16.00 11.58 11.39
CA HIS A 124 -14.95 12.57 11.19
C HIS A 124 -14.41 12.59 9.75
N LEU A 125 -14.18 11.41 9.15
CA LEU A 125 -13.75 11.33 7.74
C LEU A 125 -14.81 11.92 6.81
N ARG A 126 -16.09 11.54 6.98
CA ARG A 126 -17.20 12.04 6.16
C ARG A 126 -17.36 13.55 6.27
N ALA A 127 -17.24 14.12 7.47
CA ALA A 127 -17.33 15.57 7.67
C ALA A 127 -16.26 16.32 6.86
N GLN A 128 -15.00 15.88 6.93
CA GLN A 128 -13.90 16.49 6.18
C GLN A 128 -14.11 16.36 4.66
N LEU A 129 -14.57 15.20 4.18
CA LEU A 129 -14.85 14.98 2.76
C LEU A 129 -16.01 15.84 2.26
N ALA A 130 -17.06 16.00 3.06
CA ALA A 130 -18.19 16.86 2.73
C ALA A 130 -17.74 18.32 2.62
N GLU A 131 -17.00 18.82 3.61
CA GLU A 131 -16.47 20.18 3.61
C GLU A 131 -15.57 20.44 2.39
N ALA A 132 -14.60 19.55 2.14
CA ALA A 132 -13.68 19.68 1.01
C ALA A 132 -14.40 19.61 -0.35
N ARG A 133 -15.40 18.72 -0.47
CA ARG A 133 -16.19 18.60 -1.70
C ARG A 133 -17.02 19.85 -1.94
N GLU A 134 -17.70 20.39 -0.93
CA GLU A 134 -18.52 21.60 -1.09
C GLU A 134 -17.65 22.82 -1.45
N ALA A 135 -16.49 22.98 -0.80
CA ALA A 135 -15.54 24.03 -1.15
C ALA A 135 -15.10 23.92 -2.64
N LEU A 136 -14.70 22.73 -3.06
CA LEU A 136 -14.29 22.48 -4.44
C LEU A 136 -15.44 22.64 -5.46
N LEU A 137 -16.68 22.37 -5.05
CA LEU A 137 -17.87 22.51 -5.87
C LEU A 137 -18.25 23.98 -6.09
N ALA A 138 -18.03 24.83 -5.08
CA ALA A 138 -18.33 26.27 -5.12
C ALA A 138 -17.41 27.07 -6.06
N GLU A 139 -16.19 26.58 -6.30
CA GLU A 139 -15.20 27.24 -7.16
C GLU A 139 -15.20 26.62 -8.57
N GLU A 140 -15.52 27.39 -9.61
CA GLU A 140 -15.42 26.94 -11.00
C GLU A 140 -13.95 26.79 -11.44
N GLU A 141 -13.10 27.71 -10.97
CA GLU A 141 -11.64 27.68 -11.07
C GLU A 141 -11.04 27.67 -9.66
N PRO A 142 -10.75 26.48 -9.09
CA PRO A 142 -10.32 26.38 -7.70
C PRO A 142 -8.92 26.93 -7.44
N ASP A 143 -8.71 27.52 -6.27
CA ASP A 143 -7.37 27.78 -5.76
C ASP A 143 -6.74 26.45 -5.31
N TRP A 144 -5.96 25.85 -6.21
CA TRP A 144 -5.36 24.54 -5.98
C TRP A 144 -4.41 24.50 -4.79
N GLU A 145 -3.73 25.59 -4.44
CA GLU A 145 -2.84 25.60 -3.27
C GLU A 145 -3.66 25.44 -1.98
N VAL A 146 -4.80 26.13 -1.90
CA VAL A 146 -5.75 25.99 -0.79
C VAL A 146 -6.33 24.57 -0.73
N GLN A 147 -6.74 24.01 -1.87
CA GLN A 147 -7.31 22.65 -1.91
C GLN A 147 -6.26 21.57 -1.55
N GLU A 148 -5.01 21.73 -2.01
CA GLU A 148 -3.91 20.83 -1.66
C GLU A 148 -3.59 20.88 -0.15
N VAL A 149 -3.53 22.07 0.44
CA VAL A 149 -3.33 22.24 1.89
C VAL A 149 -4.47 21.59 2.67
N ARG A 150 -5.71 21.79 2.23
CA ARG A 150 -6.89 21.16 2.84
C ARG A 150 -6.77 19.64 2.85
N VAL A 151 -6.42 19.01 1.72
CA VAL A 151 -6.22 17.56 1.63
C VAL A 151 -5.09 17.09 2.54
N LYS A 152 -3.96 17.81 2.59
CA LYS A 152 -2.82 17.47 3.46
C LYS A 152 -3.12 17.58 4.96
N GLN A 153 -4.15 18.34 5.34
CA GLN A 153 -4.60 18.47 6.74
C GLN A 153 -5.66 17.42 7.12
N MET A 154 -6.24 16.72 6.14
CA MET A 154 -7.21 15.68 6.41
C MET A 154 -6.55 14.46 7.03
N SER A 155 -7.27 13.80 7.93
CA SER A 155 -6.83 12.53 8.51
C SER A 155 -8.00 11.59 8.77
N VAL A 156 -7.71 10.29 8.71
CA VAL A 156 -8.59 9.28 9.29
C VAL A 156 -8.19 9.14 10.75
N ARG A 157 -9.16 9.22 11.66
CA ARG A 157 -8.94 8.94 13.08
C ARG A 157 -9.32 7.51 13.37
N TRP A 158 -8.46 6.78 14.07
CA TRP A 158 -8.78 5.44 14.55
C TRP A 158 -8.00 5.09 15.81
N VAL A 159 -8.47 4.05 16.52
CA VAL A 159 -7.72 3.41 17.60
C VAL A 159 -7.04 2.15 17.09
N VAL A 160 -5.73 2.05 17.28
CA VAL A 160 -4.94 0.89 16.85
C VAL A 160 -5.35 -0.36 17.66
N ARG A 161 -5.79 -1.39 16.95
CA ARG A 161 -6.18 -2.73 17.40
C ARG A 161 -5.76 -3.75 16.34
N GLN A 162 -4.51 -4.21 16.37
CA GLN A 162 -3.99 -5.12 15.34
C GLN A 162 -4.56 -6.54 15.50
N ALA A 163 -5.13 -7.11 14.44
CA ALA A 163 -5.59 -8.51 14.43
C ALA A 163 -4.42 -9.50 14.39
N ALA A 164 -3.32 -9.13 13.72
CA ALA A 164 -2.12 -9.94 13.58
C ALA A 164 -0.86 -9.08 13.84
N PRO A 165 -0.42 -8.95 15.11
CA PRO A 165 0.71 -8.10 15.48
C PRO A 165 2.07 -8.58 14.95
N ARG A 166 2.36 -9.89 14.87
CA ARG A 166 3.63 -10.40 14.29
C ARG A 166 3.66 -10.11 12.80
N VAL A 167 2.56 -10.39 12.09
CA VAL A 167 2.43 -10.09 10.65
C VAL A 167 2.60 -8.58 10.41
N SER A 168 1.92 -7.75 11.20
CA SER A 168 2.03 -6.29 11.11
C SER A 168 3.46 -5.80 11.37
N SER A 169 4.18 -6.41 12.31
CA SER A 169 5.59 -6.11 12.59
C SER A 169 6.50 -6.48 11.43
N LEU A 170 6.32 -7.66 10.84
CA LEU A 170 7.09 -8.13 9.68
C LEU A 170 6.89 -7.21 8.47
N LEU A 171 5.65 -6.82 8.17
CA LEU A 171 5.35 -5.88 7.09
C LEU A 171 6.07 -4.54 7.29
N ARG A 172 5.99 -3.93 8.48
CA ARG A 172 6.71 -2.67 8.77
C ARG A 172 8.22 -2.81 8.60
N ARG A 173 8.78 -3.95 9.01
CA ARG A 173 10.22 -4.23 8.87
C ARG A 173 10.63 -4.44 7.41
N LEU A 174 9.80 -5.11 6.61
CA LEU A 174 9.98 -5.24 5.15
C LEU A 174 9.99 -3.86 4.48
N ASP A 175 9.05 -2.99 4.82
CA ASP A 175 8.93 -1.65 4.24
C ASP A 175 10.14 -0.79 4.57
N ARG A 176 10.57 -0.83 5.83
CA ARG A 176 11.76 -0.09 6.30
C ARG A 176 13.05 -0.57 5.65
N ALA A 177 13.20 -1.88 5.43
CA ALA A 177 14.36 -2.43 4.74
C ALA A 177 14.39 -2.06 3.26
N TRP A 178 13.22 -1.95 2.62
CA TRP A 178 13.11 -1.65 1.20
C TRP A 178 13.14 -0.16 0.86
N GLU A 179 12.30 0.66 1.51
CA GLU A 179 12.07 2.05 1.07
C GLU A 179 11.94 3.10 2.19
N GLU A 180 11.48 2.74 3.40
CA GLU A 180 11.14 3.72 4.44
C GLU A 180 12.33 4.15 5.32
N SER A 181 13.57 3.93 4.87
CA SER A 181 14.79 4.30 5.60
C SER A 181 15.81 4.93 4.65
N PRO A 182 16.58 5.94 5.07
CA PRO A 182 17.72 6.43 4.28
C PRO A 182 18.75 5.33 3.98
N LEU A 183 18.81 4.30 4.84
CA LEU A 183 19.68 3.12 4.68
C LEU A 183 18.98 1.96 3.95
N SER A 184 17.76 2.15 3.47
CA SER A 184 17.01 1.11 2.76
C SER A 184 17.63 0.80 1.40
N VAL A 185 17.16 -0.27 0.75
CA VAL A 185 17.57 -0.62 -0.62
C VAL A 185 17.32 0.56 -1.56
N LEU A 186 16.07 1.05 -1.68
CA LEU A 186 15.73 2.17 -2.56
C LEU A 186 16.36 3.50 -2.13
N GLY A 187 16.54 3.72 -0.81
CA GLY A 187 17.27 4.88 -0.29
C GLY A 187 18.70 4.94 -0.85
N ASN A 188 19.35 3.79 -0.91
CA ASN A 188 20.68 3.65 -1.50
C ASN A 188 20.70 3.69 -3.03
N LEU A 189 19.59 3.44 -3.73
CA LEU A 189 19.56 3.54 -5.20
C LEU A 189 19.41 4.96 -5.74
N ARG A 190 19.09 5.95 -4.89
CA ARG A 190 18.88 7.32 -5.34
C ARG A 190 20.10 7.88 -6.07
N GLY A 191 19.88 8.31 -7.31
CA GLY A 191 20.89 8.93 -8.16
C GLY A 191 21.93 7.96 -8.74
N VAL A 192 21.75 6.64 -8.59
CA VAL A 192 22.63 5.65 -9.24
C VAL A 192 22.34 5.62 -10.74
N THR A 193 23.38 5.86 -11.54
CA THR A 193 23.28 5.79 -13.01
C THR A 193 23.35 4.34 -13.52
N GLU A 194 22.96 4.10 -14.77
CA GLU A 194 23.08 2.77 -15.39
C GLU A 194 24.54 2.31 -15.51
N GLU A 195 25.46 3.24 -15.78
CA GLU A 195 26.90 2.97 -15.79
C GLU A 195 27.40 2.51 -14.42
N GLU A 196 27.05 3.23 -13.35
CA GLU A 196 27.39 2.85 -11.98
C GLU A 196 26.73 1.53 -11.58
N ALA A 197 25.48 1.31 -12.02
CA ALA A 197 24.72 0.13 -11.66
C ALA A 197 25.30 -1.16 -12.26
N THR A 198 25.81 -1.09 -13.49
CA THR A 198 26.30 -2.24 -14.25
C THR A 198 27.80 -2.48 -14.11
N ARG A 199 28.55 -1.50 -13.58
CA ARG A 199 29.99 -1.62 -13.35
C ARG A 199 30.30 -2.80 -12.40
N LEU A 200 31.26 -3.63 -12.80
CA LEU A 200 31.83 -4.67 -11.94
C LEU A 200 33.09 -4.11 -11.26
N PRO A 201 33.16 -4.11 -9.93
CA PRO A 201 34.37 -3.71 -9.21
C PRO A 201 35.46 -4.80 -9.34
N GLU A 202 36.73 -4.41 -9.42
CA GLU A 202 37.85 -5.36 -9.57
C GLU A 202 37.95 -6.38 -8.42
N THR A 203 37.46 -6.00 -7.24
CA THR A 203 37.54 -6.79 -6.00
C THR A 203 36.26 -7.53 -5.63
N ARG A 204 35.13 -7.34 -6.34
CA ARG A 204 33.88 -8.07 -6.08
C ARG A 204 33.20 -8.57 -7.35
N MET A 205 32.56 -9.73 -7.24
CA MET A 205 31.89 -10.39 -8.37
C MET A 205 30.46 -9.89 -8.65
N ARG A 206 29.97 -8.85 -7.96
CA ARG A 206 28.57 -8.41 -8.03
C ARG A 206 28.46 -6.91 -8.26
N SER A 207 27.71 -6.51 -9.27
CA SER A 207 27.32 -5.12 -9.52
C SER A 207 26.08 -4.73 -8.72
N ILE A 208 25.76 -3.44 -8.65
CA ILE A 208 24.51 -2.98 -8.01
C ILE A 208 23.29 -3.56 -8.73
N ALA A 209 23.30 -3.59 -10.07
CA ALA A 209 22.24 -4.20 -10.87
C ALA A 209 22.04 -5.69 -10.52
N TYR A 210 23.14 -6.45 -10.38
CA TYR A 210 23.06 -7.84 -9.93
C TYR A 210 22.40 -7.95 -8.55
N LEU A 211 22.77 -7.09 -7.60
CA LEU A 211 22.21 -7.12 -6.25
C LEU A 211 20.70 -6.85 -6.25
N ILE A 212 20.22 -5.90 -7.05
CA ILE A 212 18.78 -5.61 -7.16
C ILE A 212 18.03 -6.77 -7.82
N ALA A 213 18.57 -7.35 -8.88
CA ALA A 213 18.01 -8.55 -9.50
C ALA A 213 17.93 -9.71 -8.50
N HIS A 214 19.01 -9.95 -7.76
CA HIS A 214 19.11 -10.99 -6.72
C HIS A 214 18.08 -10.80 -5.60
N LEU A 215 17.94 -9.57 -5.09
CA LEU A 215 16.92 -9.23 -4.09
C LEU A 215 15.51 -9.49 -4.61
N GLY A 216 15.19 -9.03 -5.82
CA GLY A 216 13.88 -9.23 -6.43
C GLY A 216 13.55 -10.71 -6.65
N VAL A 217 14.48 -11.51 -7.19
CA VAL A 217 14.25 -12.95 -7.39
C VAL A 217 14.04 -13.66 -6.05
N GLY A 218 14.87 -13.36 -5.04
CA GLY A 218 14.72 -13.94 -3.71
C GLY A 218 13.34 -13.66 -3.10
N LYS A 219 12.87 -12.41 -3.22
CA LYS A 219 11.54 -12.01 -2.75
C LYS A 219 10.41 -12.68 -3.50
N ALA A 220 10.55 -12.92 -4.82
CA ALA A 220 9.53 -13.63 -5.60
C ALA A 220 9.35 -15.06 -5.09
N ILE A 221 10.45 -15.75 -4.79
CA ILE A 221 10.44 -17.10 -4.20
C ILE A 221 9.79 -17.07 -2.82
N VAL A 222 10.15 -16.11 -1.97
CA VAL A 222 9.55 -15.99 -0.62
C VAL A 222 8.05 -15.70 -0.70
N ALA A 223 7.62 -14.84 -1.62
CA ALA A 223 6.20 -14.57 -1.85
C ALA A 223 5.44 -15.85 -2.25
N ALA A 224 6.04 -16.69 -3.10
CA ALA A 224 5.49 -18.00 -3.45
C ALA A 224 5.36 -18.90 -2.21
N ARG A 225 6.38 -18.96 -1.34
CA ARG A 225 6.32 -19.73 -0.09
C ARG A 225 5.22 -19.26 0.84
N CYS A 226 5.04 -17.95 0.99
CA CYS A 226 3.93 -17.38 1.77
C CYS A 226 2.57 -17.71 1.14
N ALA A 227 2.50 -17.85 -0.19
CA ALA A 227 1.28 -18.24 -0.91
C ALA A 227 1.04 -19.77 -0.95
N GLY A 228 1.94 -20.56 -0.37
CA GLY A 228 1.87 -22.03 -0.36
C GLY A 228 2.46 -22.72 -1.59
N ASP A 229 3.08 -21.98 -2.51
CA ASP A 229 3.83 -22.55 -3.64
C ASP A 229 5.30 -22.80 -3.25
N GLU A 230 5.65 -24.07 -3.17
CA GLU A 230 6.99 -24.55 -2.79
C GLU A 230 7.88 -24.89 -4.00
N ALA A 231 7.34 -24.84 -5.22
CA ALA A 231 8.04 -25.27 -6.43
C ALA A 231 8.88 -24.16 -7.08
N LEU A 232 8.47 -22.90 -6.94
CA LEU A 232 9.16 -21.77 -7.59
C LEU A 232 10.64 -21.71 -7.19
N SER A 233 11.52 -21.63 -8.20
CA SER A 233 12.97 -21.59 -8.08
C SER A 233 13.57 -20.33 -8.71
N PHE A 234 14.88 -20.12 -8.53
CA PHE A 234 15.59 -18.98 -9.11
C PHE A 234 15.54 -18.93 -10.65
N GLN A 235 15.45 -20.10 -11.31
CA GLN A 235 15.47 -20.18 -12.77
C GLN A 235 14.14 -19.75 -13.40
N ASP A 236 13.08 -19.72 -12.60
CA ASP A 236 11.71 -19.44 -13.05
C ASP A 236 11.40 -17.93 -13.05
N VAL A 237 12.29 -17.10 -12.49
CA VAL A 237 12.09 -15.67 -12.33
C VAL A 237 13.14 -14.91 -13.14
N ALA A 238 12.70 -14.29 -14.24
CA ALA A 238 13.57 -13.50 -15.11
C ALA A 238 13.50 -12.00 -14.75
N PRO A 239 14.55 -11.41 -14.14
CA PRO A 239 14.64 -9.96 -13.98
C PRO A 239 14.80 -9.26 -15.34
N PRO A 240 14.30 -8.03 -15.50
CA PRO A 240 14.55 -7.25 -16.71
C PRO A 240 16.04 -6.88 -16.80
N GLU A 241 16.59 -6.85 -18.02
CA GLU A 241 17.99 -6.46 -18.24
C GLU A 241 18.24 -4.95 -18.06
N PRO A 242 17.39 -4.02 -18.56
CA PRO A 242 17.69 -2.60 -18.46
C PRO A 242 17.64 -2.09 -17.01
N TRP A 243 18.64 -1.30 -16.60
CA TRP A 243 18.69 -0.74 -15.24
C TRP A 243 17.45 0.11 -14.93
N ARG A 244 16.94 0.87 -15.90
CA ARG A 244 15.77 1.73 -15.72
C ARG A 244 14.51 0.97 -15.27
N ASP A 245 14.39 -0.31 -15.62
CA ASP A 245 13.20 -1.11 -15.36
C ASP A 245 13.37 -1.97 -14.09
N LEU A 246 14.62 -2.26 -13.71
CA LEU A 246 14.96 -3.23 -12.68
C LEU A 246 14.55 -2.83 -11.25
N PRO A 247 14.80 -1.60 -10.74
CA PRO A 247 14.31 -1.17 -9.43
C PRO A 247 12.78 -1.16 -9.33
N HIS A 248 12.10 -0.80 -10.42
CA HIS A 248 10.64 -0.82 -10.48
C HIS A 248 10.12 -2.25 -10.39
N TRP A 249 10.65 -3.15 -11.23
CA TRP A 249 10.34 -4.58 -11.18
C TRP A 249 10.56 -5.18 -9.78
N ALA A 250 11.70 -4.89 -9.15
CA ALA A 250 11.98 -5.40 -7.81
C ALA A 250 11.01 -4.85 -6.76
N SER A 251 10.57 -3.60 -6.91
CA SER A 251 9.56 -2.99 -6.05
C SER A 251 8.17 -3.60 -6.27
N GLU A 252 7.81 -3.96 -7.51
CA GLU A 252 6.58 -4.72 -7.76
C GLU A 252 6.60 -6.09 -7.08
N ILE A 253 7.75 -6.77 -7.06
CA ILE A 253 7.90 -8.04 -6.34
C ILE A 253 7.81 -7.84 -4.83
N GLN A 254 8.43 -6.78 -4.27
CA GLN A 254 8.26 -6.40 -2.87
C GLN A 254 6.78 -6.21 -2.53
N GLU A 255 6.02 -5.47 -3.36
CA GLU A 255 4.59 -5.25 -3.14
C GLU A 255 3.76 -6.54 -3.26
N ARG A 256 4.13 -7.46 -4.15
CA ARG A 256 3.52 -8.80 -4.21
C ARG A 256 3.79 -9.59 -2.93
N LEU A 257 5.03 -9.58 -2.43
CA LEU A 257 5.38 -10.22 -1.17
C LEU A 257 4.56 -9.63 -0.01
N ARG A 258 4.56 -8.31 0.13
CA ARG A 258 3.78 -7.60 1.16
C ARG A 258 2.30 -7.95 1.11
N ARG A 259 1.71 -8.00 -0.09
CA ARG A 259 0.31 -8.37 -0.26
C ARG A 259 0.03 -9.75 0.30
N VAL A 260 0.81 -10.76 -0.08
CA VAL A 260 0.61 -12.14 0.40
C VAL A 260 0.78 -12.20 1.91
N VAL A 261 1.83 -11.57 2.44
CA VAL A 261 2.09 -11.50 3.89
C VAL A 261 0.94 -10.82 4.63
N GLY A 262 0.34 -9.78 4.07
CA GLY A 262 -0.78 -9.05 4.67
C GLY A 262 -2.07 -9.84 4.84
N PHE A 263 -2.18 -11.02 4.21
CA PHE A 263 -3.28 -11.96 4.39
C PHE A 263 -2.93 -13.17 5.28
N LEU A 264 -1.69 -13.28 5.76
CA LEU A 264 -1.32 -14.35 6.69
C LEU A 264 -1.97 -14.15 8.06
N THR A 265 -2.30 -15.26 8.72
CA THR A 265 -2.66 -15.26 10.15
C THR A 265 -1.41 -15.38 11.01
N GLU A 266 -1.56 -15.18 12.31
CA GLU A 266 -0.47 -15.39 13.28
C GLU A 266 0.00 -16.84 13.31
N GLU A 267 -0.90 -17.80 13.15
CA GLU A 267 -0.60 -19.23 13.15
C GLU A 267 0.12 -19.65 11.87
N ALA A 268 -0.24 -19.05 10.73
CA ALA A 268 0.42 -19.33 9.46
C ALA A 268 1.92 -19.02 9.51
N LEU A 269 2.35 -18.04 10.34
CA LEU A 269 3.76 -17.70 10.52
C LEU A 269 4.60 -18.84 11.11
N ASP A 270 3.97 -19.78 11.82
CA ASP A 270 4.64 -20.93 12.43
C ASP A 270 4.74 -22.13 11.47
N GLU A 271 4.08 -22.07 10.31
CA GLU A 271 4.15 -23.12 9.29
C GLU A 271 5.55 -23.21 8.68
N MET A 272 6.04 -24.44 8.54
CA MET A 272 7.37 -24.75 8.00
C MET A 272 7.32 -24.79 6.47
N ARG A 273 8.25 -24.10 5.82
CA ARG A 273 8.40 -24.05 4.36
C ARG A 273 9.85 -24.27 3.93
N PRO A 274 10.09 -24.88 2.76
CA PRO A 274 11.42 -25.00 2.20
C PRO A 274 11.93 -23.65 1.69
N LEU A 275 13.17 -23.32 2.03
CA LEU A 275 13.89 -22.16 1.50
C LEU A 275 15.36 -22.52 1.33
N PHE A 276 15.89 -22.40 0.10
CA PHE A 276 17.31 -22.54 -0.22
C PHE A 276 18.03 -23.74 0.43
N GLY A 277 17.43 -24.94 0.30
CA GLY A 277 18.00 -26.19 0.81
C GLY A 277 17.84 -26.41 2.32
N THR A 278 17.15 -25.51 3.02
CA THR A 278 16.71 -25.70 4.41
C THR A 278 15.18 -25.64 4.51
N THR A 279 14.63 -25.91 5.69
CA THR A 279 13.21 -25.73 6.02
C THR A 279 13.10 -24.87 7.27
N LEU A 280 12.35 -23.78 7.17
CA LEU A 280 12.21 -22.76 8.23
C LEU A 280 10.73 -22.37 8.36
N SER A 281 10.34 -21.81 9.52
CA SER A 281 9.00 -21.23 9.64
C SER A 281 8.85 -20.02 8.73
N LEU A 282 7.62 -19.71 8.30
CA LEU A 282 7.34 -18.52 7.48
C LEU A 282 7.84 -17.23 8.16
N GLU A 283 7.72 -17.12 9.48
CA GLU A 283 8.30 -15.98 10.21
C GLU A 283 9.81 -15.88 9.99
N ARG A 284 10.55 -16.99 10.19
CA ARG A 284 12.02 -17.00 10.05
C ARG A 284 12.46 -16.75 8.61
N ILE A 285 11.69 -17.21 7.63
CA ILE A 285 11.91 -16.89 6.21
C ILE A 285 11.76 -15.39 5.96
N LEU A 286 10.69 -14.77 6.48
CA LEU A 286 10.44 -13.34 6.31
C LEU A 286 11.51 -12.50 7.02
N GLU A 287 11.95 -12.92 8.20
CA GLU A 287 13.04 -12.25 8.93
C GLU A 287 14.37 -12.37 8.21
N ALA A 288 14.71 -13.55 7.70
CA ALA A 288 15.89 -13.72 6.85
C ALA A 288 15.82 -12.84 5.60
N THR A 289 14.64 -12.67 5.01
CA THR A 289 14.42 -11.77 3.86
C THR A 289 14.67 -10.31 4.23
N ILE A 290 14.19 -9.86 5.40
CA ILE A 290 14.42 -8.50 5.92
C ILE A 290 15.92 -8.27 6.17
N GLU A 291 16.59 -9.22 6.84
CA GLU A 291 18.03 -9.14 7.12
C GLU A 291 18.85 -9.11 5.82
N HIS A 292 18.45 -9.91 4.84
CA HIS A 292 19.06 -9.99 3.52
C HIS A 292 18.96 -8.67 2.74
N ASP A 293 17.80 -7.99 2.77
CA ASP A 293 17.65 -6.65 2.19
C ASP A 293 18.60 -5.64 2.85
N ILE A 294 18.67 -5.63 4.18
CA ILE A 294 19.52 -4.69 4.93
C ILE A 294 21.00 -4.94 4.62
N TYR A 295 21.41 -6.21 4.59
CA TYR A 295 22.76 -6.62 4.24
C TYR A 295 23.15 -6.11 2.85
N HIS A 296 22.31 -6.36 1.84
CA HIS A 296 22.59 -5.93 0.46
C HIS A 296 22.43 -4.43 0.25
N ALA A 297 21.58 -3.73 1.00
CA ALA A 297 21.54 -2.27 1.01
C ALA A 297 22.89 -1.68 1.45
N GLY A 298 23.53 -2.29 2.45
CA GLY A 298 24.90 -1.95 2.87
C GLY A 298 25.94 -2.21 1.77
N GLU A 299 25.85 -3.35 1.08
CA GLU A 299 26.74 -3.64 -0.06
C GLU A 299 26.58 -2.64 -1.21
N ILE A 300 25.34 -2.26 -1.54
CA ILE A 300 25.05 -1.24 -2.54
C ILE A 300 25.65 0.10 -2.14
N ASN A 301 25.53 0.50 -0.87
CA ASN A 301 26.13 1.75 -0.39
C ASN A 301 27.65 1.76 -0.58
N LEU A 302 28.34 0.67 -0.22
CA LEU A 302 29.78 0.55 -0.39
C LEU A 302 30.22 0.65 -1.86
N LEU A 303 29.48 0.02 -2.78
CA LEU A 303 29.76 0.11 -4.21
C LEU A 303 29.61 1.54 -4.73
N ARG A 304 28.57 2.27 -4.27
CA ARG A 304 28.37 3.68 -4.64
C ARG A 304 29.49 4.58 -4.15
N GLU A 305 29.96 4.37 -2.92
CA GLU A 305 31.07 5.13 -2.36
C GLU A 305 32.35 4.91 -3.17
N LEU A 306 32.66 3.65 -3.53
CA LEU A 306 33.81 3.29 -4.36
C LEU A 306 33.77 4.01 -5.73
N TYR A 307 32.62 4.01 -6.40
CA TYR A 307 32.52 4.63 -7.73
C TYR A 307 32.57 6.16 -7.68
N ARG A 308 32.20 6.77 -6.55
CA ARG A 308 32.34 8.22 -6.34
C ARG A 308 33.77 8.63 -6.09
N THR A 309 34.55 7.84 -5.35
CA THR A 309 35.97 8.11 -5.12
C THR A 309 36.82 7.96 -6.38
N ASP A 310 36.40 7.13 -7.33
CA ASP A 310 37.08 7.00 -8.63
C ASP A 310 36.90 8.23 -9.55
N LYS A 311 35.93 9.11 -9.25
CA LYS A 311 35.63 10.32 -10.02
C LYS A 311 36.38 11.57 -9.53
N THR A 312 37.14 11.46 -8.44
CA THR A 312 37.97 12.54 -7.85
C THR A 312 39.45 12.30 -8.08
#